data_AF-A0A7H5ETY3-F1
#
_entry.id   AF-A0A7H5ETY3-F1
#
_cell.length_a   1.000
_cell.length_b   1.000
_cell.length_c   1.000
_cell.angle_alpha   90.00
_cell.angle_beta   90.00
_cell.angle_gamma   90.00
#
_symmetry.space_group_name_H-M   'P 1'
#
loop_
_entity.id
_entity.type
_entity.pdbx_description
1 polymer ?
#
loop_
_entity_poly.entity_id
_entity_poly.type
_entity_poly.pdbx_seq_one_letter_code
_entity_poly.pdbx_strand_id
1 'polypeptide(L)'
;MNPVYIMTGDGPMFMTEETNQSFRVLTTIQTPNDDELIVHVPLPAQSVYASELGDPSFVQDLPTYSLPDYKYKVGTHRSFDVPGDSMEPTLFEGDKVVCSFLEPTLWESGIKDNYAYIIVTRSDVAIRRVHNFIAESKELELFADNNFYEPYRVSLSDLREIWYVRARITPFLPSPQNIQRYVQDEMKDLKETIAAQTKLINRLSAAVDRLGK
;
A
#
# COMPACT_ATOMS: atom_id res chain seq x y z
N MET A 1 19.97 -0.50 -27.99
CA MET A 1 20.92 -1.23 -28.88
C MET A 1 21.01 -2.65 -28.33
N ASN A 2 20.87 -3.68 -29.16
CA ASN A 2 20.75 -5.07 -28.69
C ASN A 2 22.11 -5.62 -28.19
N PRO A 3 22.26 -6.01 -26.90
CA PRO A 3 23.53 -6.51 -26.37
C PRO A 3 23.99 -7.82 -27.03
N VAL A 4 23.03 -8.68 -27.39
CA VAL A 4 23.31 -9.95 -28.08
C VAL A 4 23.91 -9.68 -29.46
N TYR A 5 23.40 -8.69 -30.19
CA TYR A 5 23.95 -8.29 -31.48
C TYR A 5 25.41 -7.79 -31.37
N ILE A 6 25.74 -7.07 -30.31
CA ILE A 6 27.11 -6.57 -30.08
C ILE A 6 28.08 -7.74 -29.78
N MET A 7 27.61 -8.77 -29.09
CA MET A 7 28.48 -9.87 -28.64
C MET A 7 28.57 -11.02 -29.65
N THR A 8 27.50 -11.31 -30.39
CA THR A 8 27.44 -12.49 -31.29
C THR A 8 27.14 -12.14 -32.74
N GLY A 9 26.72 -10.92 -33.05
CA GLY A 9 26.31 -10.52 -34.40
C GLY A 9 24.95 -11.09 -34.83
N ASP A 10 24.27 -11.81 -33.94
CA ASP A 10 22.97 -12.42 -34.20
C ASP A 10 21.81 -11.53 -33.73
N GLY A 11 20.73 -11.53 -34.52
CA GLY A 11 19.50 -10.79 -34.25
C GLY A 11 19.50 -9.35 -34.78
N PRO A 12 18.41 -8.60 -34.57
CA PRO A 12 18.28 -7.23 -35.08
C PRO A 12 19.21 -6.26 -34.33
N MET A 13 19.85 -5.37 -35.10
CA MET A 13 20.81 -4.34 -34.64
C MET A 13 20.15 -3.34 -33.65
N PHE A 14 18.86 -3.06 -33.87
CA PHE A 14 18.03 -2.24 -33.00
C PHE A 14 16.97 -3.12 -32.35
N MET A 15 16.81 -2.97 -31.04
CA MET A 15 15.65 -3.53 -30.35
C MET A 15 14.41 -2.76 -30.83
N THR A 16 13.34 -3.45 -31.23
CA THR A 16 12.06 -2.79 -31.49
C THR A 16 11.56 -2.17 -30.18
N GLU A 17 10.78 -1.09 -30.22
CA GLU A 17 10.26 -0.45 -29.00
C GLU A 17 9.49 -1.42 -28.10
N GLU A 18 8.92 -2.49 -28.68
CA GLU A 18 8.31 -3.61 -27.95
C GLU A 18 9.31 -4.41 -27.10
N THR A 19 10.58 -4.53 -27.50
CA THR A 19 11.62 -5.21 -26.70
C THR A 19 12.23 -4.31 -25.60
N ASN A 20 11.86 -3.03 -25.55
CA ASN A 20 12.28 -2.14 -24.45
C ASN A 20 11.49 -2.40 -23.16
N GLN A 21 10.44 -3.23 -23.21
CA GLN A 21 9.68 -3.63 -22.02
C GLN A 21 10.37 -4.70 -21.17
N SER A 22 11.40 -5.38 -21.68
CA SER A 22 11.94 -6.61 -21.07
C SER A 22 13.10 -6.43 -20.07
N PHE A 23 13.47 -5.20 -19.71
CA PHE A 23 14.38 -4.96 -18.57
C PHE A 23 13.88 -3.78 -17.74
N ARG A 24 12.78 -3.99 -16.99
CA ARG A 24 12.44 -3.08 -15.90
C ARG A 24 13.38 -3.36 -14.75
N VAL A 25 14.29 -2.41 -14.50
CA VAL A 25 15.22 -2.48 -13.37
C VAL A 25 14.45 -2.09 -12.12
N LEU A 26 14.35 -3.02 -11.17
CA LEU A 26 13.74 -2.72 -9.89
C LEU A 26 14.73 -1.92 -9.04
N THR A 27 14.35 -0.71 -8.61
CA THR A 27 15.20 0.12 -7.77
C THR A 27 15.21 -0.41 -6.34
N THR A 28 16.39 -0.81 -5.86
CA THR A 28 16.66 -1.22 -4.48
C THR A 28 17.54 -0.19 -3.79
N ILE A 29 17.41 -0.08 -2.48
CA ILE A 29 18.24 0.80 -1.64
C ILE A 29 19.06 -0.10 -0.73
N GLN A 30 20.38 0.09 -0.74
CA GLN A 30 21.32 -0.72 0.02
C GLN A 30 22.02 0.13 1.08
N THR A 31 22.38 -0.51 2.18
CA THR A 31 23.29 0.07 3.18
C THR A 31 24.74 0.03 2.69
N PRO A 32 25.68 0.75 3.32
CA PRO A 32 27.12 0.65 3.02
C PRO A 32 27.70 -0.76 3.19
N ASN A 33 27.00 -1.65 3.90
CA ASN A 33 27.37 -3.06 4.09
C ASN A 33 26.72 -4.00 3.05
N ASP A 34 26.14 -3.45 1.98
CA ASP A 34 25.45 -4.19 0.90
C ASP A 34 24.20 -4.96 1.35
N ASP A 35 23.69 -4.71 2.57
CA ASP A 35 22.38 -5.22 3.01
C ASP A 35 21.27 -4.36 2.35
N GLU A 36 20.35 -5.00 1.62
CA GLU A 36 19.16 -4.36 1.04
C GLU A 36 18.18 -3.91 2.13
N LEU A 37 17.67 -2.67 2.00
CA LEU A 37 16.68 -2.09 2.90
C LEU A 37 15.26 -2.27 2.36
N ILE A 38 14.31 -2.42 3.29
CA ILE A 38 12.89 -2.45 2.97
C ILE A 38 12.45 -1.01 2.68
N VAL A 39 12.06 -0.75 1.44
CA VAL A 39 11.46 0.53 1.05
C VAL A 39 9.99 0.54 1.49
N HIS A 40 9.57 1.59 2.18
CA HIS A 40 8.20 1.79 2.60
C HIS A 40 7.49 2.74 1.64
N VAL A 41 6.32 2.32 1.15
CA VAL A 41 5.44 3.11 0.29
C VAL A 41 4.22 3.55 1.14
N PRO A 42 4.23 4.79 1.66
CA PRO A 42 3.12 5.32 2.44
C PRO A 42 1.85 5.42 1.59
N LEU A 43 0.68 5.39 2.24
CA LEU A 43 -0.62 5.48 1.55
C LEU A 43 -0.71 6.67 0.55
N PRO A 44 -0.29 7.91 0.87
CA PRO A 44 -0.35 9.02 -0.07
C PRO A 44 0.58 8.89 -1.28
N ALA A 45 1.62 8.06 -1.17
CA ALA A 45 2.62 7.85 -2.21
C ALA A 45 2.25 6.68 -3.15
N GLN A 46 1.26 5.84 -2.82
CA GLN A 46 0.94 4.63 -3.58
C GLN A 46 0.49 4.92 -5.01
N SER A 47 -0.35 5.93 -5.23
CA SER A 47 -0.79 6.30 -6.58
C SER A 47 0.37 6.80 -7.45
N VAL A 48 1.27 7.60 -6.86
CA VAL A 48 2.47 8.10 -7.56
C VAL A 48 3.43 6.94 -7.84
N TYR A 49 3.59 6.03 -6.89
CA TYR A 49 4.39 4.83 -7.05
C TYR A 49 3.88 3.94 -8.20
N ALA A 50 2.56 3.78 -8.36
CA ALA A 50 1.99 3.04 -9.47
C ALA A 50 2.33 3.68 -10.83
N SER A 51 2.29 5.01 -10.94
CA SER A 51 2.55 5.74 -12.17
C SER A 51 4.05 5.89 -12.49
N GLU A 52 4.86 6.27 -11.51
CA GLU A 52 6.28 6.65 -11.62
C GLU A 52 7.26 5.52 -11.26
N LEU A 53 6.81 4.27 -11.33
CA LEU A 53 7.60 3.08 -11.02
C LEU A 53 8.96 2.99 -11.76
N GLY A 54 9.10 3.70 -12.88
CA GLY A 54 10.32 3.74 -13.69
C GLY A 54 11.33 4.82 -13.30
N ASP A 55 11.01 5.69 -12.34
CA ASP A 55 11.90 6.75 -11.87
C ASP A 55 12.64 6.33 -10.58
N PRO A 56 13.96 6.03 -10.66
CA PRO A 56 14.74 5.65 -9.49
C PRO A 56 14.82 6.75 -8.43
N SER A 57 14.67 8.03 -8.81
CA SER A 57 14.77 9.16 -7.87
C SER A 57 13.62 9.16 -6.88
N PHE A 58 12.40 8.91 -7.36
CA PHE A 58 11.22 8.83 -6.50
C PHE A 58 11.33 7.70 -5.47
N VAL A 59 11.83 6.53 -5.88
CA VAL A 59 12.00 5.39 -4.97
C VAL A 59 13.07 5.68 -3.91
N GLN A 60 14.10 6.46 -4.23
CA GLN A 60 15.16 6.85 -3.29
C GLN A 60 14.68 7.79 -2.19
N ASP A 61 13.68 8.62 -2.46
CA ASP A 61 13.11 9.55 -1.47
C ASP A 61 12.14 8.87 -0.49
N LEU A 62 11.76 7.63 -0.76
CA LEU A 62 10.85 6.88 0.10
C LEU A 62 11.53 6.46 1.41
N PRO A 63 10.78 6.43 2.53
CA PRO A 63 11.32 6.00 3.81
C PRO A 63 11.79 4.54 3.75
N THR A 64 12.97 4.26 4.28
CA THR A 64 13.54 2.91 4.33
C THR A 64 13.77 2.42 5.74
N TYR A 65 13.62 1.13 5.98
CA TYR A 65 13.98 0.50 7.25
C TYR A 65 14.45 -0.95 7.05
N SER A 66 14.98 -1.55 8.11
CA SER A 66 15.38 -2.96 8.12
C SER A 66 14.68 -3.69 9.26
N LEU A 67 14.29 -4.95 9.04
CA LEU A 67 13.73 -5.80 10.10
C LEU A 67 14.74 -6.83 10.59
N PRO A 68 14.72 -7.18 11.89
CA PRO A 68 15.62 -8.17 12.46
C PRO A 68 15.17 -9.60 12.10
N ASP A 69 15.57 -10.10 10.94
CA ASP A 69 15.50 -11.51 10.54
C ASP A 69 16.32 -11.73 9.26
N TYR A 70 16.99 -12.87 9.12
CA TYR A 70 17.74 -13.21 7.91
C TYR A 70 16.82 -13.30 6.67
N LYS A 71 15.54 -13.68 6.87
CA LYS A 71 14.59 -13.79 5.76
C LYS A 71 14.28 -12.46 5.06
N TYR A 72 14.58 -11.33 5.70
CA TYR A 72 14.41 -9.99 5.13
C TYR A 72 15.70 -9.43 4.52
N LYS A 73 16.80 -10.20 4.61
CA LYS A 73 18.08 -9.89 3.95
C LYS A 73 18.24 -10.60 2.60
N VAL A 74 17.35 -11.55 2.29
CA VAL A 74 17.42 -12.37 1.09
C VAL A 74 16.25 -12.07 0.19
N GLY A 75 16.55 -11.55 -0.99
CA GLY A 75 15.56 -11.10 -1.95
C GLY A 75 15.08 -9.68 -1.66
N THR A 76 14.29 -9.16 -2.59
CA THR A 76 13.85 -7.77 -2.52
C THR A 76 12.55 -7.64 -1.75
N HIS A 77 12.54 -6.67 -0.83
CA HIS A 77 11.41 -6.40 0.04
C HIS A 77 10.93 -4.96 -0.07
N ARG A 78 9.61 -4.79 -0.08
CA ARG A 78 8.95 -3.49 0.08
C ARG A 78 7.83 -3.61 1.10
N SER A 79 7.44 -2.49 1.69
CA SER A 79 6.31 -2.44 2.59
C SER A 79 5.31 -1.38 2.17
N PHE A 80 4.04 -1.63 2.44
CA PHE A 80 2.94 -0.79 2.01
C PHE A 80 1.99 -0.57 3.18
N ASP A 81 1.42 0.63 3.27
CA ASP A 81 0.27 0.88 4.12
C ASP A 81 -0.97 0.19 3.54
N VAL A 82 -1.81 -0.41 4.39
CA VAL A 82 -3.08 -1.02 3.96
C VAL A 82 -4.13 0.08 3.72
N PRO A 83 -4.64 0.22 2.48
CA PRO A 83 -5.71 1.17 2.18
C PRO A 83 -7.09 0.62 2.55
N GLY A 84 -7.84 1.37 3.36
CA GLY A 84 -9.25 1.10 3.66
C GLY A 84 -9.53 -0.26 4.31
N ASP A 85 -10.74 -0.76 4.10
CA ASP A 85 -11.36 -1.91 4.79
C ASP A 85 -11.57 -3.13 3.88
N SER A 86 -11.06 -3.10 2.66
CA SER A 86 -11.28 -4.16 1.65
C SER A 86 -10.73 -5.54 2.06
N MET A 87 -9.73 -5.58 2.94
CA MET A 87 -9.14 -6.82 3.44
C MET A 87 -9.57 -7.14 4.88
N GLU A 88 -10.59 -6.46 5.42
CA GLU A 88 -11.16 -6.84 6.71
C GLU A 88 -11.86 -8.20 6.63
N PRO A 89 -11.70 -9.08 7.64
CA PRO A 89 -11.12 -8.83 8.96
C PRO A 89 -9.62 -9.20 9.09
N THR A 90 -8.91 -9.49 7.99
CA THR A 90 -7.54 -9.99 8.07
C THR A 90 -6.50 -8.88 8.15
N LEU A 91 -6.77 -7.74 7.51
CA LEU A 91 -5.95 -6.54 7.54
C LEU A 91 -6.86 -5.33 7.73
N PHE A 92 -6.43 -4.41 8.58
CA PHE A 92 -7.17 -3.21 8.91
C PHE A 92 -6.47 -1.97 8.36
N GLU A 93 -7.23 -0.90 8.15
CA GLU A 93 -6.67 0.40 7.80
C GLU A 93 -5.62 0.84 8.83
N GLY A 94 -4.47 1.29 8.36
CA GLY A 94 -3.34 1.70 9.21
C GLY A 94 -2.35 0.58 9.54
N ASP A 95 -2.68 -0.68 9.22
CA ASP A 95 -1.69 -1.76 9.19
C ASP A 95 -0.63 -1.48 8.11
N LYS A 96 0.59 -1.96 8.35
CA LYS A 96 1.65 -2.00 7.34
C LYS A 96 1.93 -3.44 6.96
N VAL A 97 1.98 -3.73 5.68
CA VAL A 97 2.36 -5.06 5.19
C VAL A 97 3.78 -5.05 4.66
N VAL A 98 4.55 -6.08 5.00
CA VAL A 98 5.89 -6.32 4.45
C VAL A 98 5.78 -7.42 3.42
N CYS A 99 6.29 -7.16 2.24
CA CYS A 99 6.12 -8.01 1.07
C CYS A 99 7.47 -8.38 0.46
N SER A 100 7.51 -9.52 -0.23
CA SER A 100 8.64 -9.95 -1.05
C SER A 100 8.30 -9.82 -2.52
N PHE A 101 9.24 -9.31 -3.32
CA PHE A 101 9.08 -9.18 -4.77
C PHE A 101 8.91 -10.55 -5.42
N LEU A 102 7.95 -10.67 -6.34
CA LEU A 102 7.78 -11.85 -7.16
C LEU A 102 8.23 -11.55 -8.59
N GLU A 103 9.28 -12.23 -9.03
CA GLU A 103 9.81 -12.05 -10.38
C GLU A 103 8.77 -12.36 -11.46
N PRO A 104 8.67 -11.56 -12.54
CA PRO A 104 7.74 -11.81 -13.64
C PRO A 104 7.82 -13.19 -14.26
N THR A 105 9.01 -13.77 -14.31
CA THR A 105 9.28 -15.14 -14.80
C THR A 105 8.62 -16.22 -13.93
N LEU A 106 8.32 -15.90 -12.67
CA LEU A 106 7.73 -16.80 -11.69
C LEU A 106 6.25 -16.50 -11.43
N TRP A 107 5.61 -15.58 -12.15
CA TRP A 107 4.20 -15.27 -11.89
C TRP A 107 3.28 -16.46 -12.13
N GLU A 108 3.53 -17.25 -13.18
CA GLU A 108 2.70 -18.41 -13.50
C GLU A 108 2.78 -19.51 -12.42
N SER A 109 3.95 -19.75 -11.82
CA SER A 109 4.18 -20.86 -10.89
C SER A 109 4.29 -20.45 -9.41
N GLY A 110 4.63 -19.19 -9.14
CA GLY A 110 4.93 -18.66 -7.80
C GLY A 110 3.75 -18.00 -7.11
N ILE A 111 2.69 -17.63 -7.84
CA ILE A 111 1.45 -17.12 -7.27
C ILE A 111 0.63 -18.29 -6.72
N LYS A 112 0.25 -18.18 -5.45
CA LYS A 112 -0.56 -19.17 -4.75
C LYS A 112 -1.97 -18.65 -4.55
N ASP A 113 -2.93 -19.50 -4.88
CA ASP A 113 -4.34 -19.17 -4.73
C ASP A 113 -4.74 -18.89 -3.28
N ASN A 114 -5.58 -17.88 -3.08
CA ASN A 114 -6.05 -17.41 -1.77
C ASN A 114 -4.96 -16.80 -0.87
N TYR A 115 -3.78 -16.49 -1.39
CA TYR A 115 -2.76 -15.72 -0.65
C TYR A 115 -2.93 -14.23 -0.93
N ALA A 116 -2.50 -13.40 0.02
CA ALA A 116 -2.54 -11.95 -0.10
C ALA A 116 -1.32 -11.43 -0.86
N TYR A 117 -1.57 -10.57 -1.84
CA TYR A 117 -0.56 -9.92 -2.66
C TYR A 117 -0.84 -8.42 -2.74
N ILE A 118 0.23 -7.63 -2.89
CA ILE A 118 0.15 -6.28 -3.43
C ILE A 118 0.27 -6.39 -4.94
N ILE A 119 -0.75 -5.89 -5.62
CA ILE A 119 -0.84 -5.82 -7.06
C ILE A 119 -0.62 -4.38 -7.47
N VAL A 120 0.47 -4.13 -8.19
CA VAL A 120 0.78 -2.81 -8.73
C VAL A 120 0.37 -2.82 -10.19
N THR A 121 -0.65 -2.05 -10.50
CA THR A 121 -1.13 -1.85 -11.88
C THR A 121 -0.54 -0.55 -12.45
N ARG A 122 -0.91 -0.20 -13.69
CA ARG A 122 -0.53 1.10 -14.28
C ARG A 122 -1.17 2.29 -13.58
N SER A 123 -2.28 2.07 -12.88
CA SER A 123 -3.13 3.14 -12.35
C SER A 123 -3.11 3.20 -10.83
N ASP A 124 -3.02 2.04 -10.17
CA ASP A 124 -3.21 1.95 -8.72
C ASP A 124 -2.46 0.77 -8.10
N VAL A 125 -2.30 0.82 -6.78
CA VAL A 125 -1.75 -0.24 -5.92
C VAL A 125 -2.90 -0.83 -5.10
N ALA A 126 -3.14 -2.13 -5.23
CA ALA A 126 -4.21 -2.80 -4.51
C ALA A 126 -3.68 -3.99 -3.70
N ILE A 127 -4.18 -4.13 -2.48
CA ILE A 127 -3.96 -5.34 -1.67
C ILE A 127 -5.14 -6.29 -1.83
N ARG A 128 -4.92 -7.48 -2.40
CA ARG A 128 -6.00 -8.43 -2.70
C ARG A 128 -5.53 -9.87 -2.52
N ARG A 129 -6.49 -10.77 -2.34
CA ARG A 129 -6.30 -12.19 -2.60
C ARG A 129 -6.28 -12.44 -4.10
N VAL A 130 -5.56 -13.46 -4.51
CA VAL A 130 -5.37 -13.77 -5.93
C VAL A 130 -5.78 -15.21 -6.21
N HIS A 131 -6.48 -15.41 -7.32
CA HIS A 131 -6.55 -16.68 -8.04
C HIS A 131 -5.76 -16.56 -9.35
N ASN A 132 -4.86 -17.52 -9.56
CA ASN A 132 -3.93 -17.48 -10.67
C ASN A 132 -4.52 -18.15 -11.92
N PHE A 133 -4.92 -17.33 -12.90
CA PHE A 133 -5.40 -17.79 -14.21
C PHE A 133 -4.41 -17.43 -15.34
N ILE A 134 -3.13 -17.20 -15.03
CA ILE A 134 -2.14 -16.74 -16.01
C ILE A 134 -1.92 -17.79 -17.11
N ALA A 135 -1.80 -19.06 -16.73
CA ALA A 135 -1.58 -20.16 -17.68
C ALA A 135 -2.77 -20.34 -18.65
N GLU A 136 -3.99 -20.08 -18.17
CA GLU A 136 -5.23 -20.35 -18.91
C GLU A 136 -5.68 -19.15 -19.77
N SER A 137 -5.61 -17.95 -19.20
CA SER A 137 -6.21 -16.74 -19.77
C SER A 137 -5.32 -15.51 -19.74
N LYS A 138 -4.10 -15.61 -19.18
CA LYS A 138 -3.22 -14.45 -18.93
C LYS A 138 -3.88 -13.37 -18.07
N GLU A 139 -4.68 -13.81 -17.10
CA GLU A 139 -5.37 -12.93 -16.15
C GLU A 139 -5.10 -13.37 -14.70
N LEU A 140 -5.22 -12.41 -13.79
CA LEU A 140 -5.33 -12.67 -12.35
C LEU A 140 -6.71 -12.24 -11.89
N GLU A 141 -7.38 -13.10 -11.14
CA GLU A 141 -8.61 -12.74 -10.47
C GLU A 141 -8.29 -12.25 -9.06
N LEU A 142 -8.69 -11.02 -8.78
CA LEU A 142 -8.44 -10.32 -7.54
C LEU A 142 -9.74 -10.26 -6.73
N PHE A 143 -9.67 -10.67 -5.47
CA PHE A 143 -10.81 -10.61 -4.57
C PHE A 143 -10.39 -10.11 -3.20
N ALA A 144 -11.35 -9.54 -2.48
CA ALA A 144 -11.16 -8.97 -1.16
C ALA A 144 -11.63 -9.96 -0.08
N ASP A 145 -11.09 -9.85 1.13
CA ASP A 145 -11.59 -10.65 2.27
C ASP A 145 -12.93 -10.08 2.77
N ASN A 146 -13.22 -8.81 2.47
CA ASN A 146 -14.47 -8.15 2.77
C ASN A 146 -15.50 -8.38 1.65
N ASN A 147 -16.61 -9.05 1.98
CA ASN A 147 -17.68 -9.44 1.05
C ASN A 147 -18.42 -8.26 0.39
N PHE A 148 -18.24 -7.02 0.86
CA PHE A 148 -18.80 -5.83 0.19
C PHE A 148 -18.08 -5.50 -1.13
N TYR A 149 -16.91 -6.06 -1.37
CA TYR A 149 -16.11 -5.82 -2.57
C TYR A 149 -16.24 -6.99 -3.55
N GLU A 150 -16.69 -6.70 -4.76
CA GLU A 150 -16.81 -7.71 -5.81
C GLU A 150 -15.42 -8.11 -6.37
N PRO A 151 -15.19 -9.40 -6.65
CA PRO A 151 -14.01 -9.84 -7.38
C PRO A 151 -13.96 -9.24 -8.79
N TYR A 152 -12.74 -8.97 -9.26
CA TYR A 152 -12.51 -8.48 -10.62
C TYR A 152 -11.23 -9.09 -11.20
N ARG A 153 -11.11 -9.10 -12.52
CA ARG A 153 -9.96 -9.66 -13.22
C ARG A 153 -9.05 -8.56 -13.75
N VAL A 154 -7.75 -8.83 -13.71
CA VAL A 154 -6.70 -7.95 -14.23
C VAL A 154 -5.87 -8.71 -15.25
N SER A 155 -5.72 -8.14 -16.44
CA SER A 155 -4.87 -8.72 -17.48
C SER A 155 -3.39 -8.58 -17.14
N LEU A 156 -2.59 -9.57 -17.52
CA LEU A 156 -1.14 -9.56 -17.35
C LEU A 156 -0.47 -8.32 -17.96
N SER A 157 -1.06 -7.71 -19.00
CA SER A 157 -0.54 -6.50 -19.65
C SER A 157 -0.61 -5.23 -18.80
N ASP A 158 -1.52 -5.21 -17.83
CA ASP A 158 -1.75 -4.08 -16.93
C ASP A 158 -0.97 -4.21 -15.62
N LEU A 159 -0.48 -5.41 -15.31
CA LEU A 159 0.36 -5.69 -14.17
C LEU A 159 1.76 -5.12 -14.36
N ARG A 160 2.25 -4.40 -13.35
CA ARG A 160 3.61 -3.87 -13.29
C ARG A 160 4.47 -4.65 -12.32
N GLU A 161 4.00 -4.85 -11.10
CA GLU A 161 4.69 -5.60 -10.06
C GLU A 161 3.68 -6.43 -9.24
N ILE A 162 4.17 -7.55 -8.70
CA ILE A 162 3.42 -8.39 -7.76
C ILE A 162 4.30 -8.59 -6.54
N TRP A 163 3.77 -8.29 -5.36
CA TRP A 163 4.48 -8.51 -4.11
C TRP A 163 3.71 -9.47 -3.22
N TYR A 164 4.38 -10.52 -2.78
CA TYR A 164 3.81 -11.50 -1.87
C TYR A 164 3.84 -10.99 -0.43
N VAL A 165 2.69 -10.90 0.24
CA VAL A 165 2.62 -10.44 1.64
C VAL A 165 3.22 -11.49 2.57
N ARG A 166 4.25 -11.11 3.34
CA ARG A 166 4.99 -11.99 4.25
C ARG A 166 4.70 -11.71 5.72
N ALA A 167 4.46 -10.46 6.07
CA ALA A 167 4.17 -10.04 7.44
C ALA A 167 3.24 -8.81 7.46
N ARG A 168 2.56 -8.63 8.59
CA ARG A 168 1.81 -7.42 8.92
C ARG A 168 2.39 -6.81 10.19
N ILE A 169 2.41 -5.48 10.25
CA ILE A 169 2.83 -4.68 11.40
C ILE A 169 1.63 -3.81 11.75
N THR A 170 0.99 -4.16 12.86
CA THR A 170 -0.18 -3.46 13.37
C THR A 170 0.23 -2.48 14.46
N PRO A 171 -0.16 -1.19 14.37
CA PRO A 171 0.03 -0.25 15.46
C PRO A 171 -0.66 -0.74 16.72
N PHE A 172 0.05 -0.74 17.85
CA PHE A 172 -0.56 -1.11 19.12
C PHE A 172 -1.47 0.03 19.59
N LEU A 173 -2.77 -0.19 19.55
CA LEU A 173 -3.74 0.79 20.05
C LEU A 173 -3.63 0.90 21.59
N PRO A 174 -3.67 2.12 22.14
CA PRO A 174 -3.72 2.30 23.59
C PRO A 174 -4.96 1.60 24.15
N SER A 175 -4.85 1.12 25.41
CA SER A 175 -5.93 0.33 26.03
C SER A 175 -7.30 1.01 25.90
N PRO A 176 -8.40 0.26 25.78
CA PRO A 176 -9.75 0.84 25.72
C PRO A 176 -10.04 1.78 26.88
N GLN A 177 -9.44 1.53 28.06
CA GLN A 177 -9.55 2.41 29.22
C GLN A 177 -8.88 3.77 29.01
N ASN A 178 -7.76 3.83 28.29
CA ASN A 178 -7.08 5.08 27.95
C ASN A 178 -7.87 5.86 26.89
N ILE A 179 -8.41 5.18 25.88
CA ILE A 179 -9.30 5.80 24.89
C ILE A 179 -10.55 6.35 25.57
N GLN A 180 -11.14 5.58 26.49
CA GLN A 180 -12.34 5.99 27.19
C GLN A 180 -12.09 7.19 28.12
N ARG A 181 -10.93 7.28 28.76
CA ARG A 181 -10.53 8.49 29.52
C ARG A 181 -10.43 9.72 28.60
N TYR A 182 -9.75 9.59 27.46
CA TYR A 182 -9.63 10.70 26.50
C TYR A 182 -11.00 11.17 25.98
N VAL A 183 -11.86 10.23 25.58
CA VAL A 183 -13.22 10.55 25.13
C VAL A 183 -14.09 11.12 26.27
N GLN A 184 -13.93 10.62 27.50
CA GLN A 184 -14.65 11.16 28.66
C GLN A 184 -14.21 12.58 29.00
N ASP A 185 -12.92 12.88 28.91
CA ASP A 185 -12.38 14.23 29.15
C ASP A 185 -12.88 15.21 28.09
N GLU A 186 -12.79 14.87 26.80
CA GLU A 186 -13.34 15.68 25.69
C GLU A 186 -14.86 15.90 25.85
N MET A 187 -15.62 14.85 26.19
CA MET A 187 -17.06 14.94 26.43
C MET A 187 -17.40 15.80 27.65
N LYS A 188 -16.54 15.83 28.66
CA LYS A 188 -16.71 16.68 29.84
C LYS A 188 -16.51 18.14 29.46
N ASP A 189 -15.45 18.47 28.73
CA ASP A 189 -15.17 19.83 28.27
C ASP A 189 -16.27 20.34 27.34
N LEU A 190 -16.80 19.48 26.47
CA LEU A 190 -17.94 19.81 25.62
C LEU A 190 -19.19 20.10 26.44
N LYS A 191 -19.50 19.29 27.45
CA LYS A 191 -20.64 19.54 28.36
C LYS A 191 -20.50 20.84 29.13
N GLU A 192 -19.30 21.16 29.60
CA GLU A 192 -19.03 22.43 30.30
C GLU A 192 -19.23 23.63 29.37
N THR A 193 -18.76 23.53 28.12
CA THR A 193 -18.94 24.58 27.10
C THR A 193 -20.42 24.78 26.76
N ILE A 194 -21.18 23.70 26.54
CA ILE A 194 -22.62 23.76 26.28
C ILE A 194 -23.37 24.38 27.47
N ALA A 195 -22.99 24.03 28.70
CA ALA A 195 -23.60 24.60 29.90
C ALA A 195 -23.30 26.11 30.04
N ALA A 196 -22.08 26.55 29.71
CA ALA A 196 -21.71 27.96 29.69
C ALA A 196 -22.47 28.75 28.62
N GLN A 197 -22.58 28.18 27.40
CA GLN A 197 -23.35 28.78 26.31
C GLN A 197 -24.84 28.89 26.66
N THR A 198 -25.42 27.86 27.28
CA THR A 198 -26.82 27.88 27.73
C THR A 198 -27.07 29.01 28.74
N LYS A 199 -26.14 29.24 29.67
CA LYS A 199 -26.24 30.36 30.63
C LYS A 199 -26.15 31.72 29.93
N LEU A 200 -25.32 31.87 28.91
CA LEU A 200 -25.21 33.10 28.13
C LEU A 200 -26.49 33.38 27.34
N ILE A 201 -27.04 32.36 26.67
CA ILE A 201 -28.31 32.46 25.92
C ILE A 201 -29.44 32.93 26.85
N ASN A 202 -29.56 32.33 28.04
CA ASN A 202 -30.58 32.73 29.01
C ASN A 202 -30.39 34.17 29.51
N ARG A 203 -29.14 34.62 29.68
CA ARG A 203 -28.85 36.02 30.05
C ARG A 203 -29.19 37.00 28.92
N LEU A 204 -28.88 36.64 27.68
CA LEU A 204 -29.22 37.45 26.50
C LEU A 204 -30.73 37.52 26.29
N SER A 205 -31.44 36.40 26.39
CA SER A 205 -32.91 36.36 26.37
C SER A 205 -33.51 37.28 27.44
N ALA A 206 -33.05 37.18 28.69
CA ALA A 206 -33.55 38.04 29.77
C ALA A 206 -33.20 39.53 29.58
N ALA A 207 -32.11 39.86 28.88
CA ALA A 207 -31.75 41.23 28.56
C ALA A 207 -32.60 41.80 27.42
N VAL A 208 -32.89 40.99 26.39
CA VAL A 208 -33.78 41.34 25.28
C VAL A 208 -35.20 41.59 25.78
N ASP A 209 -35.71 40.73 26.67
CA ASP A 209 -37.05 40.90 27.28
C ASP A 209 -37.15 42.18 28.13
N ARG A 210 -36.03 42.67 28.67
CA ARG A 210 -35.98 43.93 29.43
C ARG A 210 -35.87 45.17 28.53
N LEU A 211 -35.34 45.04 27.32
CA LEU A 211 -35.22 46.11 26.33
C LEU A 211 -36.48 46.25 25.45
N GLY A 212 -37.31 45.21 25.38
CA GLY A 212 -38.59 45.21 24.65
C GLY A 212 -39.79 45.74 25.42
N LYS A 213 -39.61 46.25 26.65
CA LYS A 213 -40.63 46.95 27.46
C LYS A 213 -40.25 48.42 27.62
#